data_AF-A0A813JMB7-F1
#
_entry.id   AF-A0A813JMB7-F1
#
_cell.length_a   1.000
_cell.length_b   1.000
_cell.length_c   1.000
_cell.angle_alpha   90.00
_cell.angle_beta   90.00
_cell.angle_gamma   90.00
#
_symmetry.space_group_name_H-M   'P 1'
#
loop_
_entity.id
_entity.type
_entity.pdbx_description
1 polymer ?
#
loop_
_entity_poly.entity_id
_entity_poly.type
_entity_poly.pdbx_seq_one_letter_code
_entity_poly.pdbx_strand_id
1 'polypeptide(L)'
;MAWLRGLLLPCVLRLASTELFAPATTYQTRELLQELFEFSAPDAGLSAKSRALCQAVSGSSEEKVLPGSDSREACSVTLFLSFEDALLHRGVVAYPKSRAALCVLQESNWLVGLYRRFAWCFQGRGRSTVQSKIQSRFQFERRCLQTTLTNLTPASRHNVQIKDGLDCWPAADETPRVLAAALRQPSRDLRAKVEAAISALNIYTFDVQQLRGEGLSTRQLRFAAEDMAYPITGGGRLLGSSAPLPRPHRGDVLQRLLGQLRRSSSSGLSNPEQQQQQQQQQQQPQQPQQQQQQQQKAPVYAELGIGEVFLSQWLVSQAAGFISEMHLIDTLQGDEQSLPWAVARMLEAGCWECEDVTAWKRHWPSATLCGPMGLRVHVHHATTSAVAAVMMQGYFDLVFIDADHSYDAVKRDIADWWPLVSPGGIMAGHDFSFKDPGTRKAVVESFSSGEVFLDSDAVWWTLK
;
A
#
# COMPACT_ATOMS: atom_id res chain seq x y z
N MET A 1 -23.99 -58.70 -5.72
CA MET A 1 -22.57 -59.11 -5.69
C MET A 1 -21.75 -58.08 -6.47
N ALA A 2 -20.61 -57.67 -5.91
CA ALA A 2 -19.40 -57.09 -6.53
C ALA A 2 -19.54 -55.96 -7.60
N TRP A 3 -19.16 -54.71 -7.33
CA TRP A 3 -17.80 -54.13 -7.31
C TRP A 3 -17.16 -53.83 -8.69
N LEU A 4 -17.02 -52.51 -8.96
CA LEU A 4 -15.84 -51.76 -9.47
C LEU A 4 -15.34 -51.80 -10.94
N ARG A 5 -14.89 -50.58 -11.36
CA ARG A 5 -13.96 -50.15 -12.45
C ARG A 5 -14.55 -50.11 -13.87
N GLY A 6 -14.35 -49.11 -14.73
CA GLY A 6 -13.53 -47.88 -14.74
C GLY A 6 -13.20 -47.51 -16.22
N LEU A 7 -12.96 -46.20 -16.50
CA LEU A 7 -12.08 -45.66 -17.58
C LEU A 7 -12.56 -45.84 -19.06
N LEU A 8 -12.53 -44.93 -20.07
CA LEU A 8 -11.84 -43.67 -20.48
C LEU A 8 -12.68 -42.93 -21.58
N LEU A 9 -12.91 -41.59 -21.56
CA LEU A 9 -12.24 -40.45 -22.28
C LEU A 9 -12.15 -40.52 -23.85
N PRO A 10 -12.11 -39.41 -24.65
CA PRO A 10 -11.67 -38.02 -24.32
C PRO A 10 -12.44 -36.80 -24.98
N CYS A 11 -11.93 -35.58 -24.70
CA CYS A 11 -12.13 -34.25 -25.37
C CYS A 11 -13.33 -33.38 -24.90
N VAL A 12 -13.26 -32.09 -24.50
CA VAL A 12 -12.28 -30.97 -24.47
C VAL A 12 -12.82 -29.99 -23.39
N LEU A 13 -12.14 -29.60 -22.30
CA LEU A 13 -11.15 -28.53 -22.17
C LEU A 13 -10.53 -28.66 -20.75
N ARG A 14 -9.31 -29.21 -20.69
CA ARG A 14 -8.36 -28.97 -19.58
C ARG A 14 -7.62 -27.69 -19.95
N LEU A 15 -7.72 -26.65 -19.13
CA LEU A 15 -6.61 -25.72 -18.99
C LEU A 15 -5.74 -26.26 -17.85
N ALA A 16 -4.57 -26.75 -18.25
CA ALA A 16 -3.38 -26.86 -17.42
C ALA A 16 -3.24 -25.56 -16.60
N SER A 17 -3.22 -25.61 -15.26
CA SER A 17 -2.12 -26.05 -14.42
C SER A 17 -0.80 -25.31 -14.70
N THR A 18 -0.22 -24.86 -13.58
CA THR A 18 1.18 -24.47 -13.32
C THR A 18 1.59 -23.04 -13.71
N GLU A 19 1.89 -22.26 -12.65
CA GLU A 19 2.73 -21.04 -12.59
C GLU A 19 2.09 -19.69 -12.18
N LEU A 20 1.05 -19.65 -11.34
CA LEU A 20 0.53 -18.36 -10.85
C LEU A 20 0.40 -18.15 -9.35
N PHE A 21 0.69 -19.16 -8.53
CA PHE A 21 0.98 -18.97 -7.13
C PHE A 21 2.00 -20.04 -6.75
N ALA A 22 3.19 -19.63 -6.29
CA ALA A 22 4.11 -20.56 -5.69
C ALA A 22 3.36 -21.35 -4.58
N PRO A 23 3.49 -22.69 -4.55
CA PRO A 23 2.93 -23.47 -3.46
C PRO A 23 3.52 -22.94 -2.15
N ALA A 24 2.71 -22.91 -1.10
CA ALA A 24 3.07 -22.57 0.28
C ALA A 24 4.58 -22.36 0.53
N THR A 25 4.95 -21.17 0.99
CA THR A 25 6.29 -20.80 1.50
C THR A 25 7.38 -20.69 0.42
N THR A 26 7.73 -19.46 0.05
CA THR A 26 9.16 -19.22 -0.22
C THR A 26 9.88 -19.39 1.12
N TYR A 27 10.99 -20.13 1.12
CA TYR A 27 11.88 -20.29 2.28
C TYR A 27 12.15 -18.95 3.01
N GLN A 28 12.24 -17.87 2.23
CA GLN A 28 12.39 -16.49 2.69
C GLN A 28 11.31 -16.05 3.69
N THR A 29 10.01 -16.26 3.43
CA THR A 29 8.96 -15.85 4.38
C THR A 29 9.11 -16.58 5.71
N ARG A 30 9.54 -17.84 5.70
CA ARG A 30 9.74 -18.61 6.93
C ARG A 30 10.98 -18.15 7.69
N GLU A 31 12.10 -17.88 7.03
CA GLU A 31 13.31 -17.33 7.66
C GLU A 31 13.05 -15.96 8.27
N LEU A 32 12.30 -15.10 7.60
CA LEU A 32 11.97 -13.76 8.10
C LEU A 32 11.01 -13.80 9.28
N LEU A 33 9.99 -14.67 9.21
CA LEU A 33 9.11 -14.92 10.34
C LEU A 33 9.87 -15.50 11.55
N GLN A 34 11.04 -16.15 11.36
CA GLN A 34 11.84 -16.67 12.47
C GLN A 34 12.44 -15.57 13.36
N GLU A 35 12.49 -14.31 12.89
CA GLU A 35 12.96 -13.20 13.72
C GLU A 35 11.98 -12.91 14.87
N LEU A 36 10.68 -12.89 14.55
CA LEU A 36 9.63 -12.63 15.53
C LEU A 36 9.02 -13.90 16.13
N PHE A 37 9.04 -15.03 15.41
CA PHE A 37 8.32 -16.23 15.81
C PHE A 37 9.17 -17.50 15.79
N GLU A 38 8.85 -18.43 16.68
CA GLU A 38 9.36 -19.79 16.70
C GLU A 38 8.30 -20.72 16.11
N PHE A 39 8.68 -21.56 15.16
CA PHE A 39 7.79 -22.55 14.56
C PHE A 39 8.02 -23.89 15.25
N SER A 40 7.07 -24.38 16.05
CA SER A 40 7.23 -25.70 16.65
C SER A 40 6.95 -26.80 15.63
N ALA A 41 7.85 -27.79 15.51
CA ALA A 41 7.41 -29.12 15.12
C ALA A 41 6.52 -29.70 16.25
N PRO A 42 5.51 -30.54 15.96
CA PRO A 42 4.60 -31.09 16.97
C PRO A 42 5.31 -31.70 18.19
N ASP A 43 6.51 -32.25 17.99
CA ASP A 43 7.29 -32.99 18.99
C ASP A 43 8.44 -32.18 19.62
N ALA A 44 8.74 -30.98 19.11
CA ALA A 44 9.79 -30.12 19.65
C ALA A 44 9.18 -29.11 20.65
N GLY A 45 9.63 -29.17 21.91
CA GLY A 45 9.21 -28.20 22.92
C GLY A 45 9.62 -26.77 22.56
N LEU A 46 8.86 -25.78 23.05
CA LEU A 46 9.13 -24.35 22.86
C LEU A 46 10.44 -23.91 23.54
N SER A 47 11.17 -22.97 22.91
CA SER A 47 12.29 -22.30 23.55
C SER A 47 11.89 -21.65 24.89
N ALA A 48 12.86 -21.50 25.81
CA ALA A 48 12.60 -20.88 27.11
C ALA A 48 12.02 -19.45 26.98
N LYS A 49 12.45 -18.71 25.95
CA LYS A 49 11.99 -17.35 25.66
C LYS A 49 10.52 -17.33 25.23
N SER A 50 10.15 -18.18 24.28
CA SER A 50 8.75 -18.31 23.83
C SER A 50 7.85 -18.81 24.95
N ARG A 51 8.31 -19.76 25.77
CA ARG A 51 7.57 -20.22 26.97
C ARG A 51 7.31 -19.10 27.96
N ALA A 52 8.33 -18.32 28.31
CA ALA A 52 8.19 -17.21 29.25
C ALA A 52 7.21 -16.13 28.73
N LEU A 53 7.29 -15.79 27.45
CA LEU A 53 6.35 -14.86 26.82
C LEU A 53 4.91 -15.41 26.83
N CYS A 54 4.74 -16.70 26.53
CA CYS A 54 3.43 -17.33 26.57
C CYS A 54 2.82 -17.41 27.96
N GLN A 55 3.63 -17.72 28.97
CA GLN A 55 3.21 -17.71 30.38
C GLN A 55 2.78 -16.31 30.84
N ALA A 56 3.48 -15.26 30.39
CA ALA A 56 3.12 -13.88 30.70
C ALA A 56 1.75 -13.49 30.10
N VAL A 57 1.44 -13.96 28.89
CA VAL A 57 0.17 -13.67 28.19
C VAL A 57 -1.00 -14.47 28.75
N SER A 58 -0.81 -15.76 29.05
CA SER A 58 -1.87 -16.62 29.60
C SER A 58 -2.28 -16.23 31.03
N GLY A 59 -1.52 -15.34 31.68
CA GLY A 59 -1.81 -14.87 33.04
C GLY A 59 -1.73 -15.97 34.10
N SER A 60 -1.10 -17.11 33.78
CA SER A 60 -0.91 -18.22 34.70
C SER A 60 0.27 -17.91 35.62
N SER A 61 -0.02 -17.55 36.87
CA SER A 61 0.90 -17.82 37.98
C SER A 61 1.23 -19.32 37.96
N GLU A 62 2.48 -19.68 38.26
CA GLU A 62 3.10 -21.01 38.09
C GLU A 62 2.32 -22.25 38.63
N GLU A 63 1.17 -22.08 39.28
CA GLU A 63 0.48 -23.14 40.03
C GLU A 63 -0.86 -23.66 39.48
N LYS A 64 -1.43 -23.13 38.39
CA LYS A 64 -2.70 -23.65 37.84
C LYS A 64 -2.73 -23.72 36.32
N VAL A 65 -1.89 -24.58 35.75
CA VAL A 65 -2.19 -25.18 34.44
C VAL A 65 -3.09 -26.38 34.74
N LEU A 66 -4.38 -26.30 34.36
CA LEU A 66 -5.28 -27.44 34.44
C LEU A 66 -4.71 -28.58 33.57
N PRO A 67 -4.73 -29.84 34.02
CA PRO A 67 -4.32 -30.95 33.17
C PRO A 67 -5.28 -31.02 31.98
N GLY A 68 -4.79 -30.66 30.78
CA GLY A 68 -5.55 -30.62 29.54
C GLY A 68 -5.78 -29.24 28.90
N SER A 69 -5.45 -28.14 29.58
CA SER A 69 -5.36 -26.82 28.91
C SER A 69 -3.92 -26.61 28.44
N ASP A 70 -3.62 -26.96 27.20
CA ASP A 70 -2.27 -26.82 26.69
C ASP A 70 -1.93 -25.32 26.57
N SER A 71 -1.06 -24.81 27.45
CA SER A 71 -0.55 -23.42 27.41
C SER A 71 -0.05 -22.97 26.04
N ARG A 72 0.25 -23.93 25.15
CA ARG A 72 0.56 -23.76 23.73
C ARG A 72 -0.59 -23.15 22.93
N GLU A 73 -1.84 -23.53 23.17
CA GLU A 73 -3.00 -23.03 22.41
C GLU A 73 -3.33 -21.57 22.74
N ALA A 74 -3.13 -21.15 23.99
CA ALA A 74 -3.47 -19.80 24.44
C ALA A 74 -2.53 -18.69 23.90
N CYS A 75 -1.35 -19.06 23.39
CA CYS A 75 -0.31 -18.11 22.97
C CYS A 75 0.20 -18.33 21.53
N SER A 76 -0.22 -19.42 20.87
CA SER A 76 0.14 -19.65 19.48
C SER A 76 -0.63 -18.72 18.54
N VAL A 77 0.05 -18.24 17.49
CA VAL A 77 -0.57 -17.57 16.35
C VAL A 77 -0.71 -18.56 15.21
N THR A 78 -1.82 -18.51 14.49
CA THR A 78 -1.92 -19.15 13.18
C THR A 78 -1.66 -18.08 12.13
N LEU A 79 -0.50 -18.15 11.49
CA LEU A 79 -0.12 -17.24 10.40
C LEU A 79 -0.76 -17.74 9.11
N PHE A 80 -1.65 -16.93 8.54
CA PHE A 80 -2.27 -17.19 7.25
C PHE A 80 -1.54 -16.39 6.18
N LEU A 81 -1.09 -17.08 5.13
CA LEU A 81 -0.37 -16.46 4.01
C LEU A 81 -1.35 -15.93 2.94
N SER A 82 -2.61 -16.37 3.01
CA SER A 82 -3.69 -15.93 2.14
C SER A 82 -5.04 -16.01 2.86
N PHE A 83 -6.06 -15.35 2.29
CA PHE A 83 -7.44 -15.52 2.75
C PHE A 83 -7.96 -16.94 2.59
N GLU A 84 -7.51 -17.65 1.55
CA GLU A 84 -7.86 -19.06 1.35
C GLU A 84 -7.31 -19.91 2.50
N ASP A 85 -6.08 -19.66 2.94
CA ASP A 85 -5.51 -20.34 4.12
C ASP A 85 -6.30 -20.02 5.40
N ALA A 86 -6.74 -18.77 5.56
CA ALA A 86 -7.56 -18.35 6.69
C ALA A 86 -8.93 -19.03 6.74
N LEU A 87 -9.57 -19.22 5.59
CA LEU A 87 -10.86 -19.92 5.46
C LEU A 87 -10.70 -21.44 5.62
N LEU A 88 -9.63 -22.01 5.08
CA LEU A 88 -9.37 -23.46 5.11
C LEU A 88 -8.62 -23.92 6.37
N HIS A 89 -8.33 -23.00 7.31
CA HIS A 89 -7.52 -23.26 8.50
C HIS A 89 -6.14 -23.87 8.18
N ARG A 90 -5.53 -23.48 7.06
CA ARG A 90 -4.22 -23.98 6.57
C ARG A 90 -3.04 -23.08 6.95
N GLY A 91 -3.16 -22.33 8.04
CA GLY A 91 -2.08 -21.46 8.49
C GLY A 91 -0.99 -22.22 9.24
N VAL A 92 0.15 -21.56 9.42
CA VAL A 92 1.29 -22.10 10.15
C VAL A 92 1.19 -21.67 11.62
N VAL A 93 1.23 -22.65 12.53
CA VAL A 93 1.27 -22.37 13.98
C VAL A 93 2.66 -21.86 14.36
N ALA A 94 2.71 -20.70 15.01
CA ALA A 94 3.95 -20.07 15.43
C ALA A 94 3.82 -19.46 16.84
N TYR A 95 4.94 -19.26 17.53
CA TYR A 95 5.01 -18.80 18.91
C TYR A 95 5.89 -17.56 19.06
N PRO A 96 5.55 -16.57 19.88
CA PRO A 96 6.25 -15.30 19.94
C PRO A 96 7.67 -15.44 20.53
N LYS A 97 8.69 -14.89 19.86
CA LYS A 97 10.08 -14.79 20.34
C LYS A 97 10.42 -13.41 20.92
N SER A 98 9.52 -12.43 20.81
CA SER A 98 9.74 -11.06 21.26
C SER A 98 8.44 -10.40 21.73
N ARG A 99 8.55 -9.26 22.42
CA ARG A 99 7.39 -8.42 22.77
C ARG A 99 6.69 -7.87 21.52
N ALA A 100 7.45 -7.52 20.47
CA ALA A 100 6.89 -7.07 19.20
C ALA A 100 6.00 -8.15 18.55
N ALA A 101 6.38 -9.43 18.68
CA ALA A 101 5.58 -10.56 18.20
C ALA A 101 4.23 -10.69 18.94
N LEU A 102 4.15 -10.25 20.19
CA LEU A 102 2.88 -10.22 20.94
C LEU A 102 1.91 -9.18 20.38
N CYS A 103 2.41 -8.02 19.93
CA CYS A 103 1.58 -7.03 19.26
C CYS A 103 1.05 -7.54 17.92
N VAL A 104 1.89 -8.23 17.13
CA VAL A 104 1.46 -8.89 15.89
C VAL A 104 0.38 -9.92 16.20
N LEU A 105 0.57 -10.79 17.20
CA LEU A 105 -0.43 -11.77 17.65
C LEU A 105 -1.79 -11.09 17.95
N GLN A 106 -1.79 -10.03 18.75
CA GLN A 106 -3.00 -9.33 19.16
C GLN A 106 -3.76 -8.78 17.94
N GLU A 107 -3.08 -8.04 17.07
CA GLU A 107 -3.70 -7.37 15.93
C GLU A 107 -4.10 -8.36 14.83
N SER A 108 -3.25 -9.33 14.50
CA SER A 108 -3.59 -10.37 13.51
C SER A 108 -4.77 -11.24 13.95
N ASN A 109 -4.84 -11.65 15.22
CA ASN A 109 -5.99 -12.41 15.73
C ASN A 109 -7.29 -11.60 15.64
N TRP A 110 -7.21 -10.30 15.94
CA TRP A 110 -8.36 -9.42 15.82
C TRP A 110 -8.81 -9.24 14.35
N LEU A 111 -7.87 -9.06 13.41
CA LEU A 111 -8.13 -9.00 11.97
C LEU A 111 -8.74 -10.31 11.43
N VAL A 112 -8.24 -11.47 11.86
CA VAL A 112 -8.81 -12.79 11.50
C VAL A 112 -10.21 -12.96 12.06
N GLY A 113 -10.45 -12.57 13.31
CA GLY A 113 -11.78 -12.62 13.93
C GLY A 113 -12.78 -11.72 13.20
N LEU A 114 -12.33 -10.53 12.78
CA LEU A 114 -13.12 -9.62 11.96
C LEU A 114 -13.42 -10.23 10.58
N TYR A 115 -12.42 -10.79 9.92
CA TYR A 115 -12.59 -11.48 8.64
C TYR A 115 -13.61 -12.62 8.73
N ARG A 116 -13.55 -13.47 9.76
CA ARG A 116 -14.51 -14.55 9.98
C ARG A 116 -15.94 -14.04 10.15
N ARG A 117 -16.14 -12.94 10.88
CA ARG A 117 -17.46 -12.29 11.02
C ARG A 117 -17.99 -11.80 9.67
N PHE A 118 -17.12 -11.19 8.87
CA PHE A 118 -17.48 -10.79 7.51
C PHE A 118 -17.84 -11.99 6.63
N ALA A 119 -17.00 -13.02 6.60
CA ALA A 119 -17.20 -14.23 5.82
C ALA A 119 -18.51 -14.96 6.21
N TRP A 120 -18.77 -15.12 7.51
CA TRP A 120 -20.01 -15.71 8.01
C TRP A 120 -21.24 -14.92 7.55
N CYS A 121 -21.15 -13.59 7.61
CA CYS A 121 -22.26 -12.76 7.15
C CYS A 121 -22.52 -12.88 5.65
N PHE A 122 -21.47 -12.96 4.84
CA PHE A 122 -21.60 -13.18 3.39
C PHE A 122 -22.20 -14.56 3.08
N GLN A 123 -21.93 -15.57 3.90
CA GLN A 123 -22.49 -16.92 3.76
C GLN A 123 -23.96 -17.03 4.17
N GLY A 124 -24.50 -16.08 4.95
CA GLY A 124 -25.89 -16.04 5.43
C GLY A 124 -26.98 -15.89 4.35
N ARG A 125 -26.64 -15.85 3.06
CA ARG A 125 -27.59 -15.96 1.94
C ARG A 125 -27.23 -17.12 1.00
N GLY A 126 -27.68 -18.32 1.36
CA GLY A 126 -27.89 -19.39 0.41
C GLY A 126 -29.22 -19.24 -0.33
N ARG A 127 -29.16 -19.16 -1.67
CA ARG A 127 -30.24 -19.41 -2.65
C ARG A 127 -31.35 -18.36 -2.81
N SER A 128 -31.28 -17.57 -3.89
CA SER A 128 -32.43 -17.20 -4.73
C SER A 128 -31.92 -16.36 -5.93
N THR A 129 -32.56 -16.42 -7.10
CA THR A 129 -32.11 -15.90 -8.42
C THR A 129 -32.66 -14.51 -8.80
N VAL A 130 -32.05 -13.86 -9.79
CA VAL A 130 -32.51 -12.70 -10.60
C VAL A 130 -32.19 -11.27 -10.10
N GLN A 131 -31.83 -10.43 -11.07
CA GLN A 131 -31.23 -9.08 -11.11
C GLN A 131 -31.72 -8.01 -10.09
N SER A 132 -32.95 -8.10 -9.56
CA SER A 132 -33.40 -7.28 -8.41
C SER A 132 -32.60 -7.56 -7.13
N LYS A 133 -31.79 -8.64 -7.13
CA LYS A 133 -30.85 -8.99 -6.06
C LYS A 133 -29.54 -8.22 -6.01
N ILE A 134 -29.06 -7.59 -7.09
CA ILE A 134 -27.71 -6.99 -7.04
C ILE A 134 -27.70 -5.79 -6.09
N GLN A 135 -28.69 -4.90 -6.20
CA GLN A 135 -28.85 -3.77 -5.26
C GLN A 135 -29.15 -4.26 -3.83
N SER A 136 -30.02 -5.25 -3.66
CA SER A 136 -30.35 -5.78 -2.31
C SER A 136 -29.28 -6.68 -1.69
N ARG A 137 -28.35 -7.20 -2.50
CA ARG A 137 -27.13 -7.89 -2.06
C ARG A 137 -26.08 -6.87 -1.65
N PHE A 138 -25.78 -5.89 -2.50
CA PHE A 138 -24.85 -4.82 -2.17
C PHE A 138 -25.27 -4.05 -0.90
N GLN A 139 -26.56 -3.71 -0.77
CA GLN A 139 -27.08 -3.07 0.44
C GLN A 139 -27.01 -3.97 1.68
N PHE A 140 -27.21 -5.28 1.53
CA PHE A 140 -27.08 -6.25 2.63
C PHE A 140 -25.62 -6.40 3.06
N GLU A 141 -24.71 -6.60 2.11
CA GLU A 141 -23.27 -6.69 2.31
C GLU A 141 -22.75 -5.45 3.03
N ARG A 142 -23.13 -4.27 2.53
CA ARG A 142 -22.78 -2.98 3.15
C ARG A 142 -23.35 -2.84 4.55
N ARG A 143 -24.62 -3.16 4.78
CA ARG A 143 -25.25 -3.13 6.11
C ARG A 143 -24.53 -4.08 7.06
N CYS A 144 -24.21 -5.28 6.61
CA CYS A 144 -23.57 -6.25 7.48
C CYS A 144 -22.14 -5.86 7.86
N LEU A 145 -21.35 -5.41 6.88
CA LEU A 145 -20.02 -4.89 7.14
C LEU A 145 -20.08 -3.70 8.09
N GLN A 146 -21.01 -2.78 7.86
CA GLN A 146 -21.20 -1.62 8.72
C GLN A 146 -21.61 -2.02 10.15
N THR A 147 -22.57 -2.94 10.32
CA THR A 147 -22.94 -3.48 11.65
C THR A 147 -21.75 -4.16 12.33
N THR A 148 -20.95 -4.93 11.58
CA THR A 148 -19.79 -5.62 12.12
C THR A 148 -18.74 -4.61 12.57
N LEU A 149 -18.47 -3.56 11.79
CA LEU A 149 -17.53 -2.48 12.16
C LEU A 149 -18.06 -1.61 13.30
N THR A 150 -19.35 -1.27 13.36
CA THR A 150 -19.91 -0.48 14.47
C THR A 150 -19.88 -1.23 15.79
N ASN A 151 -19.94 -2.56 15.73
CA ASN A 151 -19.80 -3.42 16.90
C ASN A 151 -18.32 -3.72 17.23
N LEU A 152 -17.36 -3.24 16.43
CA LEU A 152 -15.94 -3.25 16.80
C LEU A 152 -15.68 -2.15 17.81
N THR A 153 -15.72 -2.51 19.08
CA THR A 153 -15.15 -1.66 20.14
C THR A 153 -13.67 -2.00 20.31
N PRO A 154 -12.82 -1.08 20.81
CA PRO A 154 -11.47 -1.42 21.27
C PRO A 154 -11.49 -2.61 22.25
N ALA A 155 -12.56 -2.71 23.05
CA ALA A 155 -12.79 -3.83 23.95
C ALA A 155 -12.93 -5.19 23.24
N SER A 156 -13.35 -5.23 21.98
CA SER A 156 -13.41 -6.44 21.15
C SER A 156 -12.05 -6.94 20.67
N ARG A 157 -10.96 -6.17 20.87
CA ARG A 157 -9.56 -6.63 20.63
C ARG A 157 -9.09 -7.62 21.71
N HIS A 158 -9.79 -7.73 22.84
CA HIS A 158 -9.27 -8.35 24.07
C HIS A 158 -9.50 -9.86 24.25
N ASN A 159 -9.72 -10.65 23.19
CA ASN A 159 -9.73 -12.12 23.39
C ASN A 159 -8.34 -12.65 23.80
N VAL A 160 -7.27 -11.86 23.59
CA VAL A 160 -5.95 -12.05 24.20
C VAL A 160 -5.63 -10.78 24.98
N GLN A 161 -5.93 -10.75 26.28
CA GLN A 161 -5.49 -9.65 27.14
C GLN A 161 -4.01 -9.82 27.46
N ILE A 162 -3.14 -9.15 26.71
CA ILE A 162 -1.78 -8.91 27.16
C ILE A 162 -1.90 -7.97 28.37
N LYS A 163 -1.65 -8.49 29.58
CA LYS A 163 -1.83 -7.77 30.84
C LYS A 163 -0.91 -6.54 30.98
N ASP A 164 0.12 -6.43 30.14
CA ASP A 164 1.10 -5.37 30.18
C ASP A 164 0.77 -4.26 29.19
N GLY A 165 1.02 -3.00 29.60
CA GLY A 165 0.95 -1.80 28.77
C GLY A 165 2.01 -1.76 27.66
N LEU A 166 2.02 -2.78 26.80
CA LEU A 166 2.78 -2.79 25.56
C LEU A 166 2.23 -1.68 24.65
N ASP A 167 3.11 -0.74 24.32
CA ASP A 167 2.88 0.20 23.23
C ASP A 167 2.94 -0.60 21.92
N CYS A 168 1.78 -0.98 21.37
CA CYS A 168 1.68 -1.70 20.11
C CYS A 168 1.37 -0.75 18.95
N TRP A 169 1.88 -1.08 17.76
CA TRP A 169 1.47 -0.48 16.50
C TRP A 169 0.63 -1.50 15.71
N PRO A 170 -0.41 -1.07 14.99
CA PRO A 170 -0.96 0.30 14.95
C PRO A 170 -1.68 0.68 16.24
N ALA A 171 -1.98 1.97 16.42
CA ALA A 171 -2.77 2.42 17.56
C ALA A 171 -4.20 1.84 17.54
N ALA A 172 -4.89 1.86 18.69
CA ALA A 172 -6.18 1.18 18.88
C ALA A 172 -7.30 1.66 17.93
N ASP A 173 -7.19 2.88 17.41
CA ASP A 173 -8.17 3.55 16.57
C ASP A 173 -7.80 3.56 15.07
N GLU A 174 -6.53 3.32 14.72
CA GLU A 174 -6.07 3.40 13.33
C GLU A 174 -6.70 2.32 12.43
N THR A 175 -6.73 1.07 12.88
CA THR A 175 -7.26 -0.02 12.04
C THR A 175 -8.76 0.11 11.75
N PRO A 176 -9.63 0.40 12.75
CA PRO A 176 -11.03 0.71 12.47
C PRO A 176 -11.21 1.90 11.52
N ARG A 177 -10.37 2.94 11.62
CA ARG A 177 -10.42 4.12 10.75
C ARG A 177 -10.18 3.78 9.28
N VAL A 178 -9.15 2.97 9.00
CA VAL A 178 -8.84 2.49 7.64
C VAL A 178 -10.00 1.65 7.09
N LEU A 179 -10.48 0.68 7.87
CA LEU A 179 -11.56 -0.20 7.43
C LEU A 179 -12.86 0.57 7.18
N ALA A 180 -13.14 1.61 7.97
CA ALA A 180 -14.24 2.52 7.73
C ALA A 180 -14.08 3.31 6.41
N ALA A 181 -12.85 3.70 6.04
CA ALA A 181 -12.57 4.34 4.76
C ALA A 181 -12.90 3.42 3.57
N ALA A 182 -12.52 2.14 3.65
CA ALA A 182 -12.82 1.14 2.63
C ALA A 182 -14.35 1.02 2.35
N LEU A 183 -15.20 1.15 3.38
CA LEU A 183 -16.66 1.10 3.23
C LEU A 183 -17.31 2.36 2.64
N ARG A 184 -16.62 3.51 2.66
CA ARG A 184 -17.16 4.77 2.17
C ARG A 184 -17.16 4.84 0.65
N GLN A 185 -16.12 4.31 0.00
CA GLN A 185 -16.01 4.44 -1.45
C GLN A 185 -16.83 3.35 -2.17
N PRO A 186 -17.49 3.70 -3.29
CA PRO A 186 -18.28 2.75 -4.07
C PRO A 186 -17.38 1.62 -4.63
N SER A 187 -17.84 0.37 -4.53
CA SER A 187 -17.20 -0.79 -5.14
C SER A 187 -18.25 -1.75 -5.69
N ARG A 188 -17.93 -2.43 -6.80
CA ARG A 188 -18.75 -3.54 -7.31
C ARG A 188 -18.53 -4.83 -6.51
N ASP A 189 -17.37 -4.94 -5.84
CA ASP A 189 -17.01 -6.05 -4.97
C ASP A 189 -16.47 -5.50 -3.65
N LEU A 190 -17.40 -5.30 -2.70
CA LEU A 190 -17.08 -4.77 -1.38
C LEU A 190 -16.35 -5.80 -0.51
N ARG A 191 -16.49 -7.10 -0.82
CA ARG A 191 -15.81 -8.17 -0.11
C ARG A 191 -14.32 -8.18 -0.45
N ALA A 192 -13.98 -8.24 -1.74
CA ALA A 192 -12.59 -8.23 -2.21
C ALA A 192 -11.85 -6.99 -1.68
N LYS A 193 -12.57 -5.88 -1.59
CA LYS A 193 -12.09 -4.64 -1.01
C LYS A 193 -11.73 -4.78 0.47
N VAL A 194 -12.68 -5.18 1.32
CA VAL A 194 -12.40 -5.36 2.75
C VAL A 194 -11.30 -6.40 2.99
N GLU A 195 -11.25 -7.46 2.18
CA GLU A 195 -10.16 -8.44 2.16
C GLU A 195 -8.81 -7.76 1.86
N ALA A 196 -8.67 -6.98 0.78
CA ALA A 196 -7.43 -6.28 0.47
C ALA A 196 -6.97 -5.34 1.60
N ALA A 197 -7.89 -4.58 2.21
CA ALA A 197 -7.56 -3.71 3.36
C ALA A 197 -7.04 -4.51 4.55
N ILE A 198 -7.74 -5.60 4.94
CA ILE A 198 -7.30 -6.48 6.04
C ILE A 198 -5.90 -7.04 5.77
N SER A 199 -5.61 -7.46 4.54
CA SER A 199 -4.30 -7.99 4.17
C SER A 199 -3.22 -6.92 4.30
N ALA A 200 -3.45 -5.72 3.77
CA ALA A 200 -2.50 -4.61 3.86
C ALA A 200 -2.21 -4.23 5.32
N LEU A 201 -3.25 -4.11 6.14
CA LEU A 201 -3.15 -3.86 7.58
C LEU A 201 -2.30 -4.91 8.29
N ASN A 202 -2.52 -6.19 7.97
CA ASN A 202 -1.79 -7.29 8.59
C ASN A 202 -0.30 -7.29 8.20
N ILE A 203 0.02 -7.03 6.92
CA ILE A 203 1.40 -6.95 6.42
C ILE A 203 2.14 -5.80 7.11
N TYR A 204 1.58 -4.59 7.09
CA TYR A 204 2.24 -3.45 7.73
C TYR A 204 2.36 -3.62 9.24
N THR A 205 1.40 -4.25 9.90
CA THR A 205 1.51 -4.54 11.33
C THR A 205 2.73 -5.42 11.60
N PHE A 206 2.97 -6.42 10.75
CA PHE A 206 4.18 -7.24 10.85
C PHE A 206 5.44 -6.40 10.59
N ASP A 207 5.49 -5.67 9.48
CA ASP A 207 6.68 -4.92 9.04
C ASP A 207 7.10 -3.85 10.05
N VAL A 208 6.14 -3.11 10.60
CA VAL A 208 6.42 -2.08 11.62
C VAL A 208 6.91 -2.70 12.92
N GLN A 209 6.35 -3.84 13.31
CA GLN A 209 6.76 -4.50 14.55
C GLN A 209 8.15 -5.14 14.45
N GLN A 210 8.57 -5.56 13.25
CA GLN A 210 9.95 -5.97 12.99
C GLN A 210 10.92 -4.81 13.23
N LEU A 211 10.65 -3.63 12.65
CA LEU A 211 11.46 -2.42 12.84
C LEU A 211 11.56 -2.03 14.33
N ARG A 212 10.45 -2.13 15.08
CA ARG A 212 10.45 -1.90 16.53
C ARG A 212 11.27 -2.95 17.28
N GLY A 213 11.25 -4.20 16.83
CA GLY A 213 12.10 -5.28 17.34
C GLY A 213 13.60 -5.00 17.15
N GLU A 214 13.96 -4.28 16.09
CA GLU A 214 15.32 -3.79 15.81
C GLU A 214 15.68 -2.52 16.59
N GLY A 215 14.76 -1.95 17.37
CA GLY A 215 14.97 -0.76 18.18
C GLY A 215 14.75 0.56 17.43
N LEU A 216 14.18 0.53 16.23
CA LEU A 216 13.84 1.73 15.48
C LEU A 216 12.56 2.38 16.03
N SER A 217 12.54 3.70 16.07
CA SER A 217 11.34 4.47 16.44
C SER A 217 10.38 4.52 15.27
N THR A 218 9.14 4.08 15.48
CA THR A 218 8.09 4.04 14.43
C THR A 218 6.92 4.98 14.73
N ARG A 219 7.13 5.99 15.59
CA ARG A 219 6.10 6.93 16.03
C ARG A 219 5.55 7.84 14.93
N GLN A 220 6.31 8.02 13.85
CA GLN A 220 5.95 8.74 12.64
C GLN A 220 5.02 7.93 11.72
N LEU A 221 5.01 6.60 11.83
CA LEU A 221 4.28 5.75 10.89
C LEU A 221 2.78 5.79 11.19
N ARG A 222 1.98 6.01 10.15
CA ARG A 222 0.52 6.02 10.15
C ARG A 222 0.02 5.17 9.00
N PHE A 223 -1.18 4.61 9.13
CA PHE A 223 -1.89 4.22 7.91
C PHE A 223 -2.42 5.46 7.19
N ALA A 224 -2.40 5.41 5.85
CA ALA A 224 -3.14 6.34 5.04
C ALA A 224 -4.61 6.40 5.48
N ALA A 225 -5.18 7.60 5.59
CA ALA A 225 -6.56 7.81 6.02
C ALA A 225 -7.61 7.40 4.95
N GLU A 226 -7.18 6.66 3.95
CA GLU A 226 -7.88 6.37 2.72
C GLU A 226 -8.08 4.87 2.58
N ASP A 227 -8.77 4.52 1.50
CA ASP A 227 -8.99 3.15 1.15
C ASP A 227 -7.69 2.46 0.73
N MET A 228 -7.18 1.58 1.59
CA MET A 228 -6.01 0.73 1.28
C MET A 228 -6.37 -0.50 0.45
N ALA A 229 -7.64 -0.62 0.06
CA ALA A 229 -8.14 -1.72 -0.74
C ALA A 229 -8.34 -1.29 -2.18
N TYR A 230 -7.24 -1.21 -2.91
CA TYR A 230 -7.37 -1.17 -4.35
C TYR A 230 -7.67 -2.60 -4.83
N PRO A 231 -8.61 -2.79 -5.77
CA PRO A 231 -8.88 -4.11 -6.30
C PRO A 231 -7.59 -4.63 -6.94
N ILE A 232 -7.23 -5.90 -6.74
CA ILE A 232 -6.40 -6.61 -7.73
C ILE A 232 -7.17 -6.43 -9.03
N THR A 233 -6.77 -5.49 -9.88
CA THR A 233 -7.59 -5.10 -11.02
C THR A 233 -7.69 -6.33 -11.92
N GLY A 234 -8.87 -6.94 -11.95
CA GLY A 234 -9.20 -7.92 -12.97
C GLY A 234 -9.31 -7.19 -14.30
N GLY A 235 -8.27 -7.31 -15.13
CA GLY A 235 -8.29 -7.22 -16.60
C GLY A 235 -8.78 -5.93 -17.26
N GLY A 236 -7.89 -5.28 -18.02
CA GLY A 236 -8.25 -4.31 -19.06
C GLY A 236 -7.03 -3.95 -19.90
N ARG A 237 -7.01 -4.41 -21.17
CA ARG A 237 -5.95 -4.16 -22.16
C ARG A 237 -5.72 -2.66 -22.35
N LEU A 238 -4.48 -2.21 -22.22
CA LEU A 238 -3.96 -1.10 -23.02
C LEU A 238 -3.23 -1.69 -24.22
N LEU A 239 -3.74 -1.36 -25.40
CA LEU A 239 -3.19 -1.48 -26.75
C LEU A 239 -2.15 -2.61 -27.01
N GLY A 240 -2.62 -3.68 -27.68
CA GLY A 240 -1.78 -4.47 -28.58
C GLY A 240 -1.05 -5.71 -28.04
N SER A 241 -0.91 -5.91 -26.73
CA SER A 241 -0.21 -7.11 -26.22
C SER A 241 -1.14 -8.32 -26.04
N SER A 242 -0.65 -9.50 -26.39
CA SER A 242 -1.36 -10.79 -26.28
C SER A 242 -1.27 -11.43 -24.88
N ALA A 243 -0.61 -10.77 -23.92
CA ALA A 243 -0.50 -11.21 -22.52
C ALA A 243 -1.50 -10.48 -21.61
N PRO A 244 -2.13 -11.15 -20.62
CA PRO A 244 -3.00 -10.49 -19.67
C PRO A 244 -2.14 -9.85 -18.56
N LEU A 245 -1.90 -8.54 -18.60
CA LEU A 245 -1.25 -7.85 -17.49
C LEU A 245 -2.13 -6.72 -16.92
N PRO A 246 -2.63 -6.86 -15.69
CA PRO A 246 -3.01 -5.73 -14.85
C PRO A 246 -1.85 -5.31 -13.93
N ARG A 247 -1.61 -3.98 -13.81
CA ARG A 247 -1.12 -3.20 -12.64
C ARG A 247 -0.65 -1.79 -13.12
N PRO A 248 -0.64 -0.72 -12.29
CA PRO A 248 -0.32 -0.77 -10.85
C PRO A 248 -1.28 -0.03 -9.89
N HIS A 249 -1.52 -0.68 -8.74
CA HIS A 249 -2.18 -0.10 -7.55
C HIS A 249 -1.53 1.21 -7.09
N ARG A 250 -0.20 1.30 -7.10
CA ARG A 250 0.50 2.55 -6.73
C ARG A 250 0.14 3.72 -7.63
N GLY A 251 -0.25 3.47 -8.88
CA GLY A 251 -0.78 4.49 -9.79
C GLY A 251 -2.05 5.14 -9.21
N ASP A 252 -2.96 4.34 -8.67
CA ASP A 252 -4.18 4.86 -8.04
C ASP A 252 -3.87 5.68 -6.78
N VAL A 253 -2.84 5.28 -6.01
CA VAL A 253 -2.32 6.07 -4.88
C VAL A 253 -1.79 7.41 -5.39
N LEU A 254 -0.92 7.41 -6.39
CA LEU A 254 -0.35 8.62 -6.96
C LEU A 254 -1.41 9.54 -7.56
N GLN A 255 -2.40 9.00 -8.29
CA GLN A 255 -3.51 9.79 -8.83
C GLN A 255 -4.28 10.49 -7.70
N ARG A 256 -4.52 9.80 -6.58
CA ARG A 256 -5.15 10.41 -5.41
C ARG A 256 -4.29 11.52 -4.81
N LEU A 257 -2.99 11.29 -4.62
CA LEU A 257 -2.06 12.29 -4.06
C LEU A 257 -1.94 13.52 -4.97
N LEU A 258 -1.79 13.32 -6.29
CA LEU A 258 -1.81 14.40 -7.29
C LEU A 258 -3.13 15.19 -7.24
N GLY A 259 -4.26 14.48 -7.07
CA GLY A 259 -5.56 15.11 -6.87
C GLY A 259 -5.66 15.95 -5.60
N GLN A 260 -5.00 15.53 -4.51
CA GLN A 260 -4.93 16.31 -3.26
C GLN A 260 -4.10 17.58 -3.46
N LEU A 261 -2.91 17.49 -4.08
CA LEU A 261 -2.05 18.64 -4.38
C LEU A 261 -2.79 19.71 -5.19
N ARG A 262 -3.56 19.30 -6.21
CA ARG A 262 -4.37 20.23 -7.01
C ARG A 262 -5.43 20.96 -6.18
N ARG A 263 -6.05 20.29 -5.20
CA ARG A 263 -7.07 20.90 -4.33
C ARG A 263 -6.45 21.83 -3.30
N SER A 264 -5.33 21.47 -2.70
CA SER A 264 -4.65 22.31 -1.70
C SER A 264 -4.20 23.64 -2.30
N SER A 265 -3.74 23.64 -3.55
CA SER A 265 -3.42 24.87 -4.29
C SER A 265 -4.66 25.74 -4.58
N SER A 266 -5.87 25.15 -4.57
CA SER A 266 -7.14 25.86 -4.78
C SER A 266 -7.74 26.46 -3.51
N SER A 267 -7.41 25.92 -2.34
CA SER A 267 -7.96 26.33 -1.06
C SER A 267 -7.01 27.23 -0.28
N GLY A 268 -6.29 28.12 -0.98
CA GLY A 268 -5.24 28.98 -0.43
C GLY A 268 -5.50 29.31 1.04
N LEU A 269 -4.59 28.84 1.91
CA LEU A 269 -4.68 28.95 3.36
C LEU A 269 -4.81 30.44 3.75
N SER A 270 -6.05 30.93 3.73
CA SER A 270 -6.42 32.21 4.28
C SER A 270 -6.57 31.98 5.76
N ASN A 271 -5.66 32.60 6.51
CA ASN A 271 -5.72 32.69 7.96
C ASN A 271 -7.14 33.18 8.35
N PRO A 272 -7.79 32.69 9.43
CA PRO A 272 -9.12 33.17 9.83
C PRO A 272 -9.20 34.70 9.99
N GLU A 273 -8.07 35.34 10.31
CA GLU A 273 -7.91 36.81 10.38
C GLU A 273 -7.99 37.49 9.00
N GLN A 274 -7.52 36.85 7.92
CA GLN A 274 -7.63 37.38 6.55
C GLN A 274 -9.06 37.28 6.00
N GLN A 275 -9.85 36.29 6.44
CA GLN A 275 -11.27 36.22 6.10
C GLN A 275 -12.10 37.34 6.75
N GLN A 276 -11.74 37.77 7.96
CA GLN A 276 -12.37 38.94 8.59
C GLN A 276 -11.97 40.26 7.90
N GLN A 277 -10.72 40.40 7.43
CA GLN A 277 -10.29 41.59 6.70
C GLN A 277 -10.93 41.69 5.30
N GLN A 278 -11.14 40.56 4.61
CA GLN A 278 -11.84 40.54 3.32
C GLN A 278 -13.35 40.86 3.45
N GLN A 279 -14.00 40.48 4.55
CA GLN A 279 -15.40 40.86 4.81
C GLN A 279 -15.56 42.37 5.10
N GLN A 280 -14.53 43.04 5.62
CA GLN A 280 -14.56 44.48 5.87
C GLN A 280 -14.31 45.34 4.61
N GLN A 281 -13.73 44.77 3.55
CA GLN A 281 -13.46 45.49 2.29
C GLN A 281 -14.61 45.41 1.26
N GLN A 282 -15.70 44.69 1.53
CA GLN A 282 -16.85 44.56 0.60
C GLN A 282 -17.85 45.73 0.63
N GLN A 283 -17.51 46.88 1.23
CA GLN A 283 -18.37 48.07 1.25
C GLN A 283 -17.99 49.17 0.24
N GLN A 284 -17.49 48.79 -0.94
CA GLN A 284 -17.34 49.73 -2.06
C GLN A 284 -17.92 49.16 -3.37
N PRO A 285 -18.61 49.98 -4.18
CA PRO A 285 -19.30 49.51 -5.37
C PRO A 285 -18.30 49.05 -6.44
N GLN A 286 -18.38 47.77 -6.79
CA GLN A 286 -17.48 47.12 -7.75
C GLN A 286 -17.84 47.47 -9.20
N GLN A 287 -16.84 47.85 -9.99
CA GLN A 287 -16.85 47.72 -11.45
C GLN A 287 -16.77 46.22 -11.83
N PRO A 288 -17.29 45.80 -13.00
CA PRO A 288 -17.33 44.39 -13.37
C PRO A 288 -15.90 43.85 -13.58
N GLN A 289 -15.38 43.17 -12.57
CA GLN A 289 -14.13 42.43 -12.68
C GLN A 289 -14.33 41.25 -13.63
N GLN A 290 -13.59 41.24 -14.73
CA GLN A 290 -13.33 40.05 -15.51
C GLN A 290 -12.77 38.98 -14.57
N GLN A 291 -13.56 37.94 -14.29
CA GLN A 291 -13.07 36.73 -13.65
C GLN A 291 -12.10 36.05 -14.63
N GLN A 292 -10.84 36.46 -14.61
CA GLN A 292 -9.75 35.59 -15.04
C GLN A 292 -9.76 34.40 -14.09
N GLN A 293 -10.36 33.29 -14.53
CA GLN A 293 -10.06 31.99 -13.96
C GLN A 293 -8.55 31.79 -14.14
N GLN A 294 -7.76 32.09 -13.11
CA GLN A 294 -6.36 31.66 -13.06
C GLN A 294 -6.39 30.14 -13.20
N GLN A 295 -6.07 29.64 -14.40
CA GLN A 295 -5.88 28.21 -14.63
C GLN A 295 -4.70 27.79 -13.73
N GLN A 296 -5.03 27.11 -12.64
CA GLN A 296 -4.04 26.65 -11.66
C GLN A 296 -3.08 25.69 -12.34
N LYS A 297 -1.77 25.94 -12.18
CA LYS A 297 -0.72 25.12 -12.75
C LYS A 297 -0.82 23.70 -12.19
N ALA A 298 -0.91 22.70 -13.06
CA ALA A 298 -0.93 21.30 -12.63
C ALA A 298 0.43 20.89 -12.03
N PRO A 299 0.46 19.97 -11.05
CA PRO A 299 1.68 19.47 -10.40
C PRO A 299 2.84 19.11 -11.33
N VAL A 300 4.07 19.34 -10.86
CA VAL A 300 5.31 18.82 -11.44
C VAL A 300 5.71 17.53 -10.70
N TYR A 301 5.91 16.45 -11.44
CA TYR A 301 6.15 15.10 -10.91
C TYR A 301 7.54 14.57 -11.31
N ALA A 302 8.19 13.85 -10.40
CA ALA A 302 9.38 13.05 -10.71
C ALA A 302 9.21 11.59 -10.27
N GLU A 303 9.69 10.68 -11.11
CA GLU A 303 9.79 9.24 -10.85
C GLU A 303 11.27 8.83 -10.92
N LEU A 304 11.79 8.29 -9.83
CA LEU A 304 13.15 7.80 -9.72
C LEU A 304 13.11 6.28 -9.80
N GLY A 305 13.76 5.71 -10.81
CA GLY A 305 13.64 4.28 -11.10
C GLY A 305 12.32 4.01 -11.81
N ILE A 306 12.37 3.98 -13.15
CA ILE A 306 11.16 3.79 -13.97
C ILE A 306 11.00 2.34 -14.40
N GLY A 307 12.07 1.53 -14.34
CA GLY A 307 12.06 0.13 -14.73
C GLY A 307 11.43 -0.07 -16.11
N GLU A 308 10.30 -0.78 -16.16
CA GLU A 308 9.58 -1.05 -17.42
C GLU A 308 8.62 0.07 -17.86
N VAL A 309 8.65 1.22 -17.18
CA VAL A 309 7.85 2.43 -17.45
C VAL A 309 6.34 2.24 -17.20
N PHE A 310 5.89 1.11 -16.66
CA PHE A 310 4.47 0.82 -16.49
C PHE A 310 3.71 1.85 -15.65
N LEU A 311 4.32 2.34 -14.57
CA LEU A 311 3.71 3.37 -13.74
C LEU A 311 3.53 4.67 -14.52
N SER A 312 4.57 5.13 -15.21
CA SER A 312 4.53 6.34 -16.00
C SER A 312 3.52 6.24 -17.16
N GLN A 313 3.46 5.10 -17.85
CA GLN A 313 2.45 4.84 -18.90
C GLN A 313 1.03 4.88 -18.32
N TRP A 314 0.83 4.27 -17.15
CA TRP A 314 -0.46 4.30 -16.47
C TRP A 314 -0.87 5.73 -16.13
N LEU A 315 0.03 6.54 -15.57
CA LEU A 315 -0.22 7.94 -15.22
C LEU A 315 -0.57 8.78 -16.45
N VAL A 316 0.11 8.59 -17.58
CA VAL A 316 -0.25 9.25 -18.84
C VAL A 316 -1.68 8.90 -19.28
N SER A 317 -2.06 7.63 -19.17
CA SER A 317 -3.37 7.16 -19.64
C SER A 317 -4.53 7.47 -18.69
N GLN A 318 -4.33 7.37 -17.37
CA GLN A 318 -5.39 7.45 -16.36
C GLN A 318 -5.41 8.77 -15.59
N ALA A 319 -4.28 9.46 -15.50
CA ALA A 319 -4.13 10.71 -14.77
C ALA A 319 -3.78 11.90 -15.69
N ALA A 320 -4.15 11.82 -16.98
CA ALA A 320 -4.00 12.92 -17.92
C ALA A 320 -4.59 14.23 -17.36
N GLY A 321 -3.82 15.32 -17.43
CA GLY A 321 -4.21 16.63 -16.91
C GLY A 321 -4.09 16.79 -15.39
N PHE A 322 -3.59 15.80 -14.65
CA PHE A 322 -3.17 15.96 -13.26
C PHE A 322 -1.72 16.41 -13.12
N ILE A 323 -0.91 16.22 -14.15
CA ILE A 323 0.52 16.51 -14.17
C ILE A 323 0.78 17.46 -15.35
N SER A 324 1.50 18.55 -15.11
CA SER A 324 1.97 19.43 -16.20
C SER A 324 3.31 18.97 -16.76
N GLU A 325 4.18 18.46 -15.90
CA GLU A 325 5.54 18.05 -16.25
C GLU A 325 5.93 16.81 -15.45
N MET A 326 6.51 15.82 -16.14
CA MET A 326 6.91 14.52 -15.60
C MET A 326 8.38 14.29 -15.92
N HIS A 327 9.20 14.12 -14.88
CA HIS A 327 10.60 13.72 -15.01
C HIS A 327 10.73 12.23 -14.70
N LEU A 328 11.22 11.47 -15.66
CA LEU A 328 11.48 10.04 -15.58
C LEU A 328 12.98 9.85 -15.50
N ILE A 329 13.50 9.39 -14.37
CA ILE A 329 14.93 9.31 -14.11
C ILE A 329 15.33 7.85 -13.90
N ASP A 330 16.25 7.37 -14.74
CA ASP A 330 16.79 6.02 -14.59
C ASP A 330 18.19 5.92 -15.23
N THR A 331 18.98 4.99 -14.71
CA THR A 331 20.26 4.62 -15.33
C THR A 331 20.06 3.80 -16.60
N LEU A 332 18.86 3.26 -16.84
CA LEU A 332 18.49 2.45 -18.01
C LEU A 332 19.52 1.35 -18.27
N GLN A 333 19.99 0.70 -17.22
CA GLN A 333 20.95 -0.40 -17.30
C GLN A 333 20.22 -1.73 -17.35
N GLY A 334 20.36 -2.45 -18.47
CA GLY A 334 19.80 -3.78 -18.70
C GLY A 334 19.84 -4.15 -20.17
N ASP A 335 19.73 -5.43 -20.51
CA ASP A 335 19.91 -5.93 -21.88
C ASP A 335 18.86 -5.40 -22.89
N GLU A 336 17.71 -4.92 -22.39
CA GLU A 336 16.61 -4.36 -23.22
C GLU A 336 16.22 -2.91 -22.85
N GLN A 337 16.80 -2.31 -21.81
CA GLN A 337 16.44 -0.97 -21.36
C GLN A 337 17.45 0.05 -21.90
N SER A 338 16.96 1.04 -22.65
CA SER A 338 17.76 2.13 -23.22
C SER A 338 16.90 3.38 -23.37
N LEU A 339 17.52 4.54 -23.57
CA LEU A 339 16.76 5.78 -23.78
C LEU A 339 15.79 5.69 -24.97
N PRO A 340 16.16 5.18 -26.17
CA PRO A 340 15.21 4.96 -27.25
C PRO A 340 14.08 4.00 -26.89
N TRP A 341 14.37 2.96 -26.10
CA TRP A 341 13.35 2.01 -25.65
C TRP A 341 12.33 2.67 -24.72
N ALA A 342 12.78 3.40 -23.71
CA ALA A 342 11.89 4.12 -22.79
C ALA A 342 11.04 5.17 -23.53
N VAL A 343 11.63 5.87 -24.50
CA VAL A 343 10.90 6.79 -25.39
C VAL A 343 9.82 6.04 -26.17
N ALA A 344 10.14 4.91 -26.80
CA ALA A 344 9.18 4.11 -27.55
C ALA A 344 7.99 3.67 -26.66
N ARG A 345 8.25 3.24 -25.43
CA ARG A 345 7.20 2.93 -24.44
C ARG A 345 6.29 4.14 -24.19
N MET A 346 6.84 5.33 -24.00
CA MET A 346 6.04 6.53 -23.79
C MET A 346 5.23 6.94 -25.02
N LEU A 347 5.77 6.75 -26.23
CA LEU A 347 5.02 6.94 -27.47
C LEU A 347 3.81 6.00 -27.56
N GLU A 348 3.98 4.72 -27.19
CA GLU A 348 2.88 3.75 -27.12
C GLU A 348 1.81 4.12 -26.09
N ALA A 349 2.19 4.85 -25.02
CA ALA A 349 1.25 5.38 -24.03
C ALA A 349 0.49 6.63 -24.50
N GLY A 350 0.73 7.10 -25.73
CA GLY A 350 0.05 8.26 -26.31
C GLY A 350 0.81 9.58 -26.18
N CYS A 351 2.12 9.53 -25.88
CA CYS A 351 2.99 10.69 -26.03
C CYS A 351 3.46 10.82 -27.50
N TRP A 352 4.01 11.99 -27.85
CA TRP A 352 4.59 12.28 -29.16
C TRP A 352 5.82 13.20 -29.01
N GLU A 353 6.65 13.31 -30.05
CA GLU A 353 7.77 14.23 -30.04
C GLU A 353 7.29 15.69 -30.03
N CYS A 354 7.89 16.54 -29.19
CA CYS A 354 7.54 17.96 -29.15
C CYS A 354 8.07 18.71 -30.37
N GLU A 355 7.25 19.60 -30.95
CA GLU A 355 7.65 20.46 -32.08
C GLU A 355 8.67 21.55 -31.69
N ASP A 356 8.63 22.00 -30.43
CA ASP A 356 9.53 23.02 -29.88
C ASP A 356 10.34 22.43 -28.73
N VAL A 357 11.50 21.86 -29.07
CA VAL A 357 12.51 21.46 -28.08
C VAL A 357 13.54 22.58 -28.01
N THR A 358 13.36 23.49 -27.05
CA THR A 358 14.54 24.14 -26.47
C THR A 358 15.36 23.03 -25.84
N ALA A 359 16.42 22.61 -26.54
CA ALA A 359 17.32 21.59 -26.04
C ALA A 359 17.88 22.07 -24.70
N TRP A 360 17.44 21.45 -23.61
CA TRP A 360 18.11 21.62 -22.33
C TRP A 360 19.53 21.10 -22.56
N LYS A 361 20.53 21.98 -22.54
CA LYS A 361 21.94 21.57 -22.58
C LYS A 361 22.25 20.83 -21.27
N ARG A 362 22.02 19.52 -21.25
CA ARG A 362 22.27 18.65 -20.10
C ARG A 362 23.61 17.93 -20.29
N HIS A 363 24.15 17.45 -19.17
CA HIS A 363 25.41 16.69 -19.14
C HIS A 363 25.21 15.19 -19.46
N TRP A 364 23.96 14.75 -19.71
CA TRP A 364 23.61 13.35 -19.95
C TRP A 364 22.57 13.21 -21.08
N PRO A 365 22.45 12.02 -21.70
CA PRO A 365 21.42 11.75 -22.70
C PRO A 365 20.01 11.90 -22.12
N SER A 366 19.14 12.61 -22.84
CA SER A 366 17.74 12.75 -22.45
C SER A 366 16.84 12.98 -23.65
N ALA A 367 15.55 12.71 -23.48
CA ALA A 367 14.51 12.98 -24.45
C ALA A 367 13.41 13.83 -23.82
N THR A 368 12.74 14.64 -24.63
CA THR A 368 11.56 15.40 -24.23
C THR A 368 10.41 15.06 -25.16
N LEU A 369 9.29 14.63 -24.57
CA LEU A 369 8.06 14.27 -25.26
C LEU A 369 6.93 15.15 -24.77
N CYS A 370 5.94 15.31 -25.63
CA CYS A 370 4.69 15.97 -25.36
C CYS A 370 3.61 14.90 -25.19
N GLY A 371 2.62 15.19 -24.36
CA GLY A 371 1.56 14.25 -24.02
C GLY A 371 0.19 14.92 -23.90
N PRO A 372 -0.85 14.12 -23.65
CA PRO A 372 -2.22 14.59 -23.52
C PRO A 372 -2.36 15.73 -22.50
N MET A 373 -3.33 16.63 -22.74
CA MET A 373 -3.64 17.75 -21.84
C MET A 373 -2.45 18.68 -21.54
N GLY A 374 -1.50 18.79 -22.48
CA GLY A 374 -0.34 19.67 -22.35
C GLY A 374 0.77 19.13 -21.47
N LEU A 375 0.74 17.83 -21.13
CA LEU A 375 1.81 17.17 -20.38
C LEU A 375 3.15 17.27 -21.14
N ARG A 376 4.22 17.59 -20.42
CA ARG A 376 5.60 17.41 -20.89
C ARG A 376 6.25 16.26 -20.13
N VAL A 377 6.92 15.38 -20.85
CA VAL A 377 7.66 14.24 -20.27
C VAL A 377 9.14 14.40 -20.60
N HIS A 378 9.99 14.41 -19.58
CA HIS A 378 11.44 14.43 -19.69
C HIS A 378 11.98 13.07 -19.26
N VAL A 379 12.61 12.33 -20.16
CA VAL A 379 13.28 11.06 -19.86
C VAL A 379 14.77 11.32 -19.71
N HIS A 380 15.32 11.04 -18.53
CA HIS A 380 16.71 11.27 -18.16
C HIS A 380 17.43 9.92 -18.03
N HIS A 381 18.40 9.67 -18.93
CA HIS A 381 19.31 8.54 -18.80
C HIS A 381 20.50 8.98 -17.91
N ALA A 382 20.32 8.90 -16.59
CA ALA A 382 21.26 9.37 -15.60
C ALA A 382 20.98 8.77 -14.21
N THR A 383 21.95 8.85 -13.31
CA THR A 383 21.71 8.54 -11.89
C THR A 383 20.81 9.59 -11.25
N THR A 384 20.02 9.19 -10.25
CA THR A 384 19.14 10.07 -9.48
C THR A 384 19.89 11.27 -8.89
N SER A 385 21.06 11.04 -8.27
CA SER A 385 21.90 12.11 -7.71
C SER A 385 22.43 13.09 -8.77
N ALA A 386 22.79 12.62 -9.98
CA ALA A 386 23.27 13.51 -11.04
C ALA A 386 22.17 14.46 -11.52
N VAL A 387 20.93 13.97 -11.60
CA VAL A 387 19.77 14.82 -11.91
C VAL A 387 19.49 15.78 -10.76
N ALA A 388 19.42 15.29 -9.52
CA ALA A 388 19.14 16.11 -8.35
C ALA A 388 20.12 17.29 -8.19
N ALA A 389 21.41 17.07 -8.46
CA ALA A 389 22.47 18.08 -8.30
C ALA A 389 22.31 19.34 -9.16
N VAL A 390 21.50 19.31 -10.22
CA VAL A 390 21.28 20.47 -11.11
C VAL A 390 19.82 20.95 -11.10
N MET A 391 18.96 20.32 -10.32
CA MET A 391 17.56 20.73 -10.20
C MET A 391 17.40 21.86 -9.19
N MET A 392 16.42 22.72 -9.45
CA MET A 392 16.09 23.82 -8.55
C MET A 392 15.37 23.28 -7.31
N GLN A 393 15.71 23.81 -6.13
CA GLN A 393 14.98 23.48 -4.90
C GLN A 393 13.51 23.91 -5.00
N GLY A 394 12.62 23.10 -4.43
CA GLY A 394 11.18 23.32 -4.48
C GLY A 394 10.55 23.26 -5.88
N TYR A 395 11.21 22.61 -6.86
CA TYR A 395 10.71 22.48 -8.22
C TYR A 395 9.58 21.45 -8.37
N PHE A 396 9.61 20.37 -7.60
CA PHE A 396 8.69 19.25 -7.75
C PHE A 396 7.57 19.32 -6.72
N ASP A 397 6.33 19.11 -7.15
CA ASP A 397 5.18 18.98 -6.25
C ASP A 397 4.99 17.55 -5.74
N LEU A 398 5.43 16.56 -6.53
CA LEU A 398 5.48 15.16 -6.11
C LEU A 398 6.76 14.48 -6.62
N VAL A 399 7.48 13.81 -5.72
CA VAL A 399 8.61 12.92 -6.06
C VAL A 399 8.27 11.50 -5.62
N PHE A 400 8.43 10.52 -6.52
CA PHE A 400 8.22 9.10 -6.26
C PHE A 400 9.52 8.31 -6.39
N ILE A 401 9.95 7.65 -5.31
CA ILE A 401 11.19 6.87 -5.23
C ILE A 401 10.89 5.38 -5.42
N ASP A 402 11.41 4.79 -6.50
CA ASP A 402 11.27 3.37 -6.86
C ASP A 402 12.53 2.86 -7.60
N ALA A 403 13.69 3.40 -7.22
CA ALA A 403 14.99 3.11 -7.83
C ALA A 403 15.70 1.92 -7.14
N ASP A 404 16.90 2.15 -6.59
CA ASP A 404 17.64 1.13 -5.87
C ASP A 404 17.10 1.00 -4.43
N HIS A 405 16.73 -0.22 -4.04
CA HIS A 405 16.08 -0.51 -2.75
C HIS A 405 17.07 -0.77 -1.59
N SER A 406 18.36 -0.55 -1.81
CA SER A 406 19.35 -0.58 -0.73
C SER A 406 19.18 0.61 0.20
N TYR A 407 19.51 0.40 1.48
CA TYR A 407 19.41 1.44 2.51
C TYR A 407 20.16 2.72 2.12
N ASP A 408 21.40 2.59 1.64
CA ASP A 408 22.25 3.75 1.31
C ASP A 408 21.72 4.51 0.09
N ALA A 409 21.17 3.81 -0.91
CA ALA A 409 20.61 4.45 -2.09
C ALA A 409 19.31 5.19 -1.75
N VAL A 410 18.34 4.54 -1.09
CA VAL A 410 17.08 5.19 -0.68
C VAL A 410 17.35 6.39 0.23
N LYS A 411 18.25 6.26 1.20
CA LYS A 411 18.61 7.36 2.11
C LYS A 411 19.25 8.53 1.36
N ARG A 412 20.08 8.24 0.35
CA ARG A 412 20.65 9.27 -0.54
C ARG A 412 19.57 9.94 -1.39
N ASP A 413 18.69 9.16 -2.01
CA ASP A 413 17.60 9.71 -2.82
C ASP A 413 16.68 10.61 -1.99
N ILE A 414 16.31 10.19 -0.77
CA ILE A 414 15.56 11.04 0.15
C ILE A 414 16.34 12.33 0.45
N ALA A 415 17.63 12.24 0.79
CA ALA A 415 18.44 13.41 1.13
C ALA A 415 18.62 14.39 -0.05
N ASP A 416 18.86 13.87 -1.26
CA ASP A 416 19.11 14.64 -2.47
C ASP A 416 17.81 15.28 -3.00
N TRP A 417 16.68 14.57 -2.93
CA TRP A 417 15.43 15.00 -3.54
C TRP A 417 14.47 15.71 -2.58
N TRP A 418 14.57 15.49 -1.27
CA TRP A 418 13.70 16.18 -0.32
C TRP A 418 13.79 17.70 -0.42
N PRO A 419 14.96 18.34 -0.59
CA PRO A 419 15.05 19.78 -0.84
C PRO A 419 14.37 20.23 -2.14
N LEU A 420 14.26 19.35 -3.14
CA LEU A 420 13.66 19.64 -4.45
C LEU A 420 12.13 19.57 -4.42
N VAL A 421 11.54 18.93 -3.42
CA VAL A 421 10.09 18.95 -3.17
C VAL A 421 9.65 20.36 -2.71
N SER A 422 8.59 20.90 -3.29
CA SER A 422 8.02 22.21 -2.94
C SER A 422 7.42 22.19 -1.52
N PRO A 423 7.35 23.33 -0.81
CA PRO A 423 6.57 23.41 0.43
C PRO A 423 5.11 23.04 0.18
N GLY A 424 4.54 22.12 0.96
CA GLY A 424 3.23 21.51 0.71
C GLY A 424 3.24 20.42 -0.35
N GLY A 425 4.40 20.10 -0.93
CA GLY A 425 4.61 18.99 -1.85
C GLY A 425 4.75 17.65 -1.14
N ILE A 426 4.75 16.57 -1.92
CA ILE A 426 4.75 15.19 -1.41
C ILE A 426 6.02 14.47 -1.86
N MET A 427 6.65 13.76 -0.93
CA MET A 427 7.57 12.68 -1.28
C MET A 427 6.88 11.36 -1.02
N ALA A 428 6.95 10.46 -1.98
CA ALA A 428 6.42 9.12 -1.91
C ALA A 428 7.47 8.13 -2.42
N GLY A 429 7.25 6.86 -2.17
CA GLY A 429 8.05 5.79 -2.75
C GLY A 429 7.40 4.44 -2.58
N HIS A 430 8.01 3.44 -3.20
CA HIS A 430 7.54 2.07 -3.18
C HIS A 430 8.34 1.20 -2.20
N ASP A 431 8.01 -0.09 -2.14
CA ASP A 431 8.76 -1.12 -1.43
C ASP A 431 8.99 -0.85 0.07
N PHE A 432 8.03 -0.22 0.75
CA PHE A 432 7.96 -0.30 2.21
C PHE A 432 7.50 -1.71 2.61
N SER A 433 8.40 -2.68 2.50
CA SER A 433 8.09 -4.09 2.67
C SER A 433 9.21 -4.82 3.41
N PHE A 434 8.88 -5.93 4.07
CA PHE A 434 9.91 -6.78 4.67
C PHE A 434 10.95 -7.31 3.69
N LYS A 435 10.62 -7.43 2.40
CA LYS A 435 11.55 -7.90 1.37
C LYS A 435 12.65 -6.87 1.10
N ASP A 436 12.37 -5.62 1.43
CA ASP A 436 13.20 -4.45 1.15
C ASP A 436 13.53 -3.74 2.49
N PRO A 437 14.28 -4.41 3.38
CA PRO A 437 14.59 -3.88 4.70
C PRO A 437 15.38 -2.56 4.62
N GLY A 438 16.15 -2.38 3.54
CA GLY A 438 16.89 -1.14 3.27
C GLY A 438 15.96 0.07 3.13
N THR A 439 14.94 -0.05 2.29
CA THR A 439 13.91 0.97 2.07
C THR A 439 13.22 1.35 3.37
N ARG A 440 12.65 0.38 4.10
CA ARG A 440 11.92 0.64 5.35
C ARG A 440 12.77 1.38 6.37
N LYS A 441 14.01 0.92 6.57
CA LYS A 441 14.95 1.54 7.52
C LYS A 441 15.32 2.96 7.10
N ALA A 442 15.62 3.18 5.82
CA ALA A 442 15.95 4.50 5.29
C ALA A 442 14.80 5.50 5.47
N VAL A 443 13.57 5.10 5.16
CA VAL A 443 12.37 5.94 5.33
C VAL A 443 12.15 6.32 6.79
N VAL A 444 12.19 5.34 7.69
CA VAL A 444 11.96 5.55 9.13
C VAL A 444 13.00 6.50 9.72
N GLU A 445 14.28 6.32 9.40
CA GLU A 445 15.33 7.20 9.91
C GLU A 445 15.27 8.61 9.32
N SER A 446 14.93 8.73 8.04
CA SER A 446 14.93 10.03 7.34
C SER A 446 13.78 10.95 7.80
N PHE A 447 12.65 10.38 8.21
CA PHE A 447 11.45 11.13 8.61
C PHE A 447 11.09 10.99 10.08
N SER A 448 12.09 10.97 10.97
CA SER A 448 11.89 10.77 12.42
C SER A 448 11.05 11.84 13.13
N SER A 449 10.88 13.03 12.53
CA SER A 449 10.10 14.15 13.08
C SER A 449 8.80 14.46 12.31
N GLY A 450 8.55 13.78 11.19
CA GLY A 450 7.37 13.98 10.36
C GLY A 450 6.30 12.91 10.58
N GLU A 451 5.31 12.87 9.70
CA GLU A 451 4.40 11.73 9.56
C GLU A 451 4.67 11.02 8.23
N VAL A 452 4.78 9.70 8.28
CA VAL A 452 4.91 8.86 7.09
C VAL A 452 3.68 7.95 7.03
N PHE A 453 2.98 8.03 5.91
CA PHE A 453 1.77 7.26 5.65
C PHE A 453 2.11 6.01 4.86
N LEU A 454 1.66 4.87 5.36
CA LEU A 454 1.72 3.57 4.72
C LEU A 454 0.39 3.33 3.99
N ASP A 455 0.48 3.08 2.69
CA ASP A 455 -0.64 3.01 1.76
C ASP A 455 -0.69 1.65 1.05
N SER A 456 -1.67 1.42 0.19
CA SER A 456 -1.71 0.16 -0.57
C SER A 456 -0.46 -0.07 -1.43
N ASP A 457 -0.19 -1.33 -1.80
CA ASP A 457 0.90 -1.70 -2.69
C ASP A 457 2.27 -1.24 -2.18
N ALA A 458 2.54 -1.43 -0.89
CA ALA A 458 3.82 -1.07 -0.24
C ALA A 458 4.24 0.41 -0.40
N VAL A 459 3.33 1.28 -0.83
CA VAL A 459 3.62 2.70 -1.02
C VAL A 459 3.73 3.38 0.34
N TRP A 460 4.78 4.17 0.51
CA TRP A 460 4.92 5.11 1.60
C TRP A 460 4.88 6.54 1.06
N TRP A 461 4.40 7.49 1.85
CA TRP A 461 4.46 8.91 1.48
C TRP A 461 4.46 9.83 2.69
N THR A 462 5.00 11.04 2.50
CA THR A 462 5.07 12.11 3.50
C THR A 462 4.80 13.46 2.83
N LEU A 463 4.22 14.38 3.60
CA LEU A 463 4.04 15.77 3.21
C LEU A 463 5.24 16.61 3.68
N LYS A 464 5.68 17.56 2.86
CA LYS A 464 6.69 18.56 3.21
C LYS A 464 6.03 19.86 3.66
#